data_AF-A0A7V6ARC3-F1
#
_entry.id   AF-A0A7V6ARC3-F1
#
_cell.length_a   1.000
_cell.length_b   1.000
_cell.length_c   1.000
_cell.angle_alpha   90.00
_cell.angle_beta   90.00
_cell.angle_gamma   90.00
#
_symmetry.space_group_name_H-M   'P 1'
#
loop_
_entity.id
_entity.type
_entity.pdbx_description
1 polymer ?
#
loop_
_entity_poly.entity_id
_entity_poly.type
_entity_poly.pdbx_seq_one_letter_code
_entity_poly.pdbx_strand_id
1 'polypeptide(L)'
;MKIIISLLCAFALVALGQTSPEDFDSASARIAVEAAPEELREQLFETYSGALGNWRQLASFVENFADDKDKLADAIWLVNILPHLDRLLATEEILTEHLEYSSLARELAPWEIPEEMFRPFILAYRLSYEPATAWRKLLYEMFAEAAFEAGSPRSAAQNVNLWISENIDTAGWDYFGGMQPPDFTLRSRRGTESEIASLAVAILKSLGIPSRSASIRAIRGEGGSMSWVEIFDSGEVRWIPMFPSAPERFGDFGYPAELHPDGITVVNVVGGFDYDFNTSSYSPVGTLKAAFTRRGAPADAWQHFSVSVFGDGAYWPLDEIGTRADSTGAFEFELAVGEYLLQSGTRDNSGSVWVQTFPFTVVEGGLVEIEVDVTAPAYLEAQVEIGTFPVFTLTDFSGKPFSHNQIKAKRPSVLAFLDPTAEPSVRAMTALDGLAEQFGDSVRFIDVYFVESVATAQIPETGRLALIDEGGALTMALFDYDETLPLRNEALPAIVFCEGEDLHFETLSVGYNTAIMEIIRDRIELWLAR
;
A
#
# COMPACT_ATOMS: atom_id res chain seq x y z
N MET A 1 -14.26 -5.04 2.43
CA MET A 1 -13.38 -3.86 2.27
C MET A 1 -14.14 -2.59 1.86
N LYS A 2 -14.97 -2.59 0.80
CA LYS A 2 -15.79 -1.42 0.40
C LYS A 2 -16.67 -0.85 1.52
N ILE A 3 -17.30 -1.71 2.33
CA ILE A 3 -18.20 -1.28 3.42
C ILE A 3 -17.46 -0.60 4.58
N ILE A 4 -16.22 -1.02 4.87
CA ILE A 4 -15.41 -0.48 5.96
C ILE A 4 -14.88 0.91 5.60
N ILE A 5 -14.51 1.12 4.33
CA ILE A 5 -14.08 2.42 3.79
C ILE A 5 -15.24 3.42 3.84
N SER A 6 -16.46 3.00 3.47
CA SER A 6 -17.66 3.85 3.56
C SER A 6 -17.98 4.29 5.00
N LEU A 7 -17.77 3.42 6.00
CA LEU A 7 -17.96 3.76 7.41
C LEU A 7 -16.89 4.72 7.94
N LEU A 8 -15.62 4.54 7.55
CA LEU A 8 -14.52 5.43 7.96
C LEU A 8 -14.67 6.84 7.37
N CYS A 9 -15.07 6.97 6.10
CA CYS A 9 -15.39 8.27 5.50
C CYS A 9 -16.56 8.95 6.21
N ALA A 10 -17.61 8.20 6.56
CA ALA A 10 -18.76 8.75 7.28
C ALA A 10 -18.38 9.29 8.67
N PHE A 11 -17.47 8.64 9.40
CA PHE A 11 -17.01 9.13 10.70
C PHE A 11 -16.14 10.39 10.61
N ALA A 12 -15.27 10.50 9.60
CA ALA A 12 -14.48 11.71 9.36
C ALA A 12 -15.35 12.92 8.97
N LEU A 13 -16.38 12.70 8.14
CA LEU A 13 -17.32 13.74 7.70
C LEU A 13 -18.22 14.27 8.83
N VAL A 14 -18.69 13.38 9.73
CA VAL A 14 -19.51 13.76 10.88
C VAL A 14 -18.72 14.60 11.90
N ALA A 15 -17.42 14.33 12.07
CA ALA A 15 -16.55 15.13 12.94
C ALA A 15 -16.32 16.57 12.42
N LEU A 16 -16.48 16.80 11.12
CA LEU A 16 -16.32 18.10 10.46
C LEU A 16 -17.64 18.86 10.24
N GLY A 17 -18.76 18.37 10.78
CA GLY A 17 -20.06 19.03 10.66
C GLY A 17 -20.65 19.05 9.25
N GLN A 18 -20.13 18.22 8.33
CA GLN A 18 -20.67 18.12 6.98
C GLN A 18 -21.79 17.08 6.93
N THR A 19 -22.91 17.47 6.33
CA THR A 19 -24.03 16.58 6.00
C THR A 19 -23.55 15.45 5.10
N SER A 20 -24.14 14.25 5.25
CA SER A 20 -24.00 13.05 4.38
C SER A 20 -23.24 13.28 3.07
N PRO A 21 -22.18 12.49 2.73
CA PRO A 21 -21.45 12.67 1.48
C PRO A 21 -22.44 12.69 0.32
N GLU A 22 -22.56 13.84 -0.35
CA GLU A 22 -23.39 13.91 -1.55
C GLU A 22 -22.81 12.95 -2.60
N ASP A 23 -23.69 12.18 -3.24
CA ASP A 23 -23.27 11.27 -4.31
C ASP A 23 -22.61 12.06 -5.46
N PHE A 24 -21.64 11.42 -6.13
CA PHE A 24 -20.96 11.99 -7.28
C PHE A 24 -21.95 12.24 -8.43
N ASP A 25 -22.15 13.51 -8.79
CA ASP A 25 -23.00 13.93 -9.91
C ASP A 25 -22.20 13.91 -11.22
N SER A 26 -22.20 12.75 -11.87
CA SER A 26 -21.49 12.55 -13.13
C SER A 26 -21.94 13.50 -14.24
N ALA A 27 -23.18 13.96 -14.27
CA ALA A 27 -23.67 14.81 -15.35
C ALA A 27 -23.09 16.22 -15.22
N SER A 28 -23.16 16.80 -14.02
CA SER A 28 -22.57 18.11 -13.75
C SER A 28 -21.04 18.07 -13.85
N ALA A 29 -20.39 17.00 -13.41
CA ALA A 29 -18.95 16.83 -13.56
C ALA A 29 -18.51 16.78 -15.03
N ARG A 30 -19.29 16.16 -15.92
CA ARG A 30 -19.00 16.16 -17.39
C ARG A 30 -19.07 17.57 -17.98
N ILE A 31 -19.92 18.44 -17.47
CA ILE A 31 -20.00 19.84 -17.90
C ILE A 31 -18.80 20.63 -17.34
N ALA A 32 -18.48 20.44 -16.05
CA ALA A 32 -17.37 21.15 -15.40
C ALA A 32 -16.02 20.92 -16.09
N VAL A 33 -15.76 19.71 -16.61
CA VAL A 33 -14.51 19.43 -17.34
C VAL A 33 -14.43 20.11 -18.71
N GLU A 34 -15.51 20.66 -19.26
CA GLU A 34 -15.48 21.36 -20.56
C GLU A 34 -14.57 22.60 -20.54
N ALA A 35 -14.35 23.20 -19.36
CA ALA A 35 -13.40 24.27 -19.15
C ALA A 35 -11.93 23.87 -19.39
N ALA A 36 -11.61 22.57 -19.28
CA ALA A 36 -10.26 22.04 -19.49
C ALA A 36 -9.98 21.76 -20.99
N PRO A 37 -8.69 21.78 -21.39
CA PRO A 37 -8.26 21.29 -22.71
C PRO A 37 -8.74 19.87 -22.97
N GLU A 38 -9.12 19.57 -24.22
CA GLU A 38 -9.75 18.30 -24.61
C GLU A 38 -8.94 17.08 -24.17
N GLU A 39 -7.62 17.15 -24.23
CA GLU A 39 -6.73 16.04 -23.88
C GLU A 39 -6.71 15.72 -22.38
N LEU A 40 -7.09 16.68 -21.52
CA LEU A 40 -7.05 16.53 -20.07
C LEU A 40 -8.43 16.24 -19.45
N ARG A 41 -9.51 16.34 -20.23
CA ARG A 41 -10.90 16.24 -19.72
C ARG A 41 -11.19 14.88 -19.08
N GLU A 42 -10.73 13.79 -19.68
CA GLU A 42 -11.00 12.45 -19.15
C GLU A 42 -10.23 12.21 -17.84
N GLN A 43 -8.95 12.60 -17.80
CA GLN A 43 -8.16 12.51 -16.56
C GLN A 43 -8.79 13.34 -15.43
N LEU A 44 -9.21 14.57 -15.73
CA LEU A 44 -9.86 15.45 -14.76
C LEU A 44 -11.21 14.89 -14.29
N PHE A 45 -11.98 14.29 -15.21
CA PHE A 45 -13.24 13.63 -14.87
C PHE A 45 -13.03 12.43 -13.92
N GLU A 46 -12.02 11.59 -14.18
CA GLU A 46 -11.66 10.49 -13.27
C GLU A 46 -11.20 10.99 -11.90
N THR A 47 -10.47 12.12 -11.87
CA THR A 47 -10.10 12.77 -10.60
C THR A 47 -11.33 13.25 -9.83
N TYR A 48 -12.28 13.91 -10.50
CA TYR A 48 -13.56 14.34 -9.90
C TYR A 48 -14.39 13.15 -9.40
N SER A 49 -14.48 12.08 -10.18
CA SER A 49 -15.15 10.84 -9.77
C SER A 49 -14.55 10.26 -8.48
N GLY A 50 -13.21 10.23 -8.40
CA GLY A 50 -12.48 9.76 -7.22
C GLY A 50 -12.59 10.68 -5.99
N ALA A 51 -13.04 11.93 -6.16
CA ALA A 51 -13.27 12.89 -5.08
C ALA A 51 -14.65 12.74 -4.41
N LEU A 52 -15.54 11.90 -4.96
CA LEU A 52 -16.92 11.74 -4.48
C LEU A 52 -17.58 13.11 -4.32
N GLY A 53 -18.35 13.37 -3.25
CA GLY A 53 -19.01 14.65 -3.02
C GLY A 53 -18.09 15.88 -3.02
N ASN A 54 -16.79 15.71 -2.75
CA ASN A 54 -15.82 16.81 -2.75
C ASN A 54 -15.43 17.30 -4.15
N TRP A 55 -15.90 16.64 -5.22
CA TRP A 55 -15.60 17.03 -6.61
C TRP A 55 -15.95 18.50 -6.92
N ARG A 56 -16.96 19.06 -6.25
CA ARG A 56 -17.37 20.46 -6.42
C ARG A 56 -16.33 21.46 -5.93
N GLN A 57 -15.58 21.14 -4.87
CA GLN A 57 -14.47 21.98 -4.42
C GLN A 57 -13.35 22.00 -5.47
N LEU A 58 -13.02 20.83 -6.02
CA LEU A 58 -12.00 20.71 -7.06
C LEU A 58 -12.43 21.41 -8.36
N ALA A 59 -13.69 21.27 -8.76
CA ALA A 59 -14.24 21.94 -9.92
C ALA A 59 -14.26 23.47 -9.75
N SER A 60 -14.73 23.97 -8.61
CA SER A 60 -14.72 25.39 -8.30
C SER A 60 -13.31 25.98 -8.34
N PHE A 61 -12.31 25.26 -7.83
CA PHE A 61 -10.92 25.68 -7.91
C PHE A 61 -10.44 25.80 -9.37
N VAL A 62 -10.69 24.80 -10.22
CA VAL A 62 -10.29 24.86 -11.64
C VAL A 62 -11.01 25.98 -12.39
N GLU A 63 -12.30 26.19 -12.13
CA GLU A 63 -13.11 27.23 -12.75
C GLU A 63 -12.62 28.65 -12.42
N ASN A 64 -12.08 28.87 -11.22
CA ASN A 64 -11.51 30.18 -10.80
C ASN A 64 -10.37 30.66 -11.71
N PHE A 65 -9.70 29.74 -12.43
CA PHE A 65 -8.57 30.06 -13.31
C PHE A 65 -8.91 29.90 -14.80
N ALA A 66 -10.18 29.70 -15.18
CA ALA A 66 -10.57 29.44 -16.57
C ALA A 66 -10.14 30.54 -17.58
N ASP A 67 -10.01 31.78 -17.13
CA ASP A 67 -9.62 32.93 -17.96
C ASP A 67 -8.09 33.11 -18.11
N ASP A 68 -7.28 32.41 -17.30
CA ASP A 68 -5.81 32.45 -17.33
C ASP A 68 -5.27 31.09 -17.78
N LYS A 69 -4.82 30.99 -19.03
CA LYS A 69 -4.44 29.70 -19.63
C LYS A 69 -3.30 29.01 -18.90
N ASP A 70 -2.33 29.77 -18.39
CA ASP A 70 -1.15 29.20 -17.74
C ASP A 70 -1.55 28.69 -16.35
N LYS A 71 -2.29 29.51 -15.58
CA LYS A 71 -2.81 29.08 -14.27
C LYS A 71 -3.84 27.97 -14.37
N LEU A 72 -4.66 27.92 -15.42
CA LEU A 72 -5.60 26.83 -15.67
C LEU A 72 -4.86 25.51 -15.85
N ALA A 73 -3.78 25.50 -16.63
CA ALA A 73 -2.97 24.31 -16.83
C ALA A 73 -2.36 23.81 -15.51
N ASP A 74 -1.91 24.73 -14.67
CA ASP A 74 -1.36 24.41 -13.35
C ASP A 74 -2.41 24.00 -12.32
N ALA A 75 -3.62 24.58 -12.36
CA ALA A 75 -4.76 24.17 -11.55
C ALA A 75 -5.18 22.73 -11.87
N ILE A 76 -5.32 22.40 -13.16
CA ILE A 76 -5.64 21.04 -13.62
C ILE A 76 -4.54 20.06 -13.22
N TRP A 77 -3.27 20.45 -13.38
CA TRP A 77 -2.14 19.64 -12.93
C TRP A 77 -2.21 19.35 -11.43
N LEU A 78 -2.41 20.38 -10.61
CA LEU A 78 -2.49 20.27 -9.15
C LEU A 78 -3.64 19.36 -8.70
N VAL A 79 -4.81 19.44 -9.33
CA VAL A 79 -5.96 18.56 -9.04
C VAL A 79 -5.65 17.11 -9.41
N ASN A 80 -5.07 16.87 -10.59
CA ASN A 80 -4.85 15.52 -11.09
C ASN A 80 -3.79 14.73 -10.30
N ILE A 81 -2.83 15.40 -9.68
CA ILE A 81 -1.81 14.76 -8.85
C ILE A 81 -2.28 14.48 -7.41
N LEU A 82 -3.44 15.00 -6.98
CA LEU A 82 -3.95 14.77 -5.62
C LEU A 82 -4.03 13.26 -5.33
N PRO A 83 -3.47 12.77 -4.21
CA PRO A 83 -3.71 11.42 -3.73
C PRO A 83 -5.19 11.21 -3.42
N HIS A 84 -5.62 9.94 -3.40
CA HIS A 84 -7.03 9.62 -3.17
C HIS A 84 -7.62 10.28 -1.91
N LEU A 85 -6.91 10.24 -0.78
CA LEU A 85 -7.39 10.85 0.46
C LEU A 85 -7.48 12.38 0.39
N ASP A 86 -6.56 13.02 -0.33
CA ASP A 86 -6.56 14.47 -0.48
C ASP A 86 -7.70 14.93 -1.39
N ARG A 87 -8.05 14.16 -2.44
CA ARG A 87 -9.22 14.46 -3.28
C ARG A 87 -10.52 14.54 -2.48
N LEU A 88 -10.61 13.80 -1.38
CA LEU A 88 -11.79 13.77 -0.51
C LEU A 88 -11.88 14.97 0.43
N LEU A 89 -10.77 15.69 0.68
CA LEU A 89 -10.67 16.69 1.75
C LEU A 89 -10.17 18.06 1.29
N ALA A 90 -9.47 18.15 0.17
CA ALA A 90 -8.92 19.40 -0.34
C ALA A 90 -10.05 20.40 -0.64
N THR A 91 -9.91 21.62 -0.16
CA THR A 91 -10.85 22.72 -0.39
C THR A 91 -10.36 23.62 -1.50
N GLU A 92 -11.29 24.35 -2.12
CA GLU A 92 -10.96 25.36 -3.12
C GLU A 92 -9.99 26.40 -2.56
N GLU A 93 -10.25 26.91 -1.35
CA GLU A 93 -9.39 27.90 -0.67
C GLU A 93 -7.93 27.44 -0.52
N ILE A 94 -7.70 26.20 -0.09
CA ILE A 94 -6.34 25.67 0.10
C ILE A 94 -5.62 25.59 -1.25
N LEU A 95 -6.28 25.07 -2.28
CA LEU A 95 -5.68 24.92 -3.61
C LEU A 95 -5.43 26.27 -4.29
N THR A 96 -6.37 27.21 -4.17
CA THR A 96 -6.24 28.59 -4.68
C THR A 96 -5.03 29.29 -4.07
N GLU A 97 -4.87 29.27 -2.74
CA GLU A 97 -3.71 29.89 -2.10
C GLU A 97 -2.40 29.29 -2.62
N HIS A 98 -2.35 27.96 -2.71
CA HIS A 98 -1.17 27.27 -3.19
C HIS A 98 -0.79 27.69 -4.62
N LEU A 99 -1.75 27.73 -5.54
CA LEU A 99 -1.50 28.13 -6.92
C LEU A 99 -1.13 29.62 -7.05
N GLU A 100 -1.84 30.51 -6.34
CA GLU A 100 -1.59 31.95 -6.43
C GLU A 100 -0.19 32.32 -5.91
N TYR A 101 0.19 31.81 -4.74
CA TYR A 101 1.47 32.17 -4.14
C TYR A 101 2.68 31.47 -4.80
N SER A 102 2.50 30.29 -5.39
CA SER A 102 3.55 29.69 -6.22
C SER A 102 3.75 30.48 -7.52
N SER A 103 2.66 30.93 -8.16
CA SER A 103 2.72 31.82 -9.32
C SER A 103 3.39 33.16 -8.98
N LEU A 104 3.04 33.74 -7.82
CA LEU A 104 3.62 34.99 -7.34
C LEU A 104 5.12 34.85 -7.10
N ALA A 105 5.55 33.76 -6.44
CA ALA A 105 6.97 33.48 -6.23
C ALA A 105 7.73 33.31 -7.56
N ARG A 106 7.11 32.64 -8.55
CA ARG A 106 7.67 32.49 -9.90
C ARG A 106 7.82 33.83 -10.63
N GLU A 107 6.90 34.77 -10.42
CA GLU A 107 6.93 36.09 -11.05
C GLU A 107 7.93 37.04 -10.39
N LEU A 108 8.03 37.02 -9.05
CA LEU A 108 8.72 38.05 -8.28
C LEU A 108 10.08 37.65 -7.72
N ALA A 109 10.40 36.35 -7.64
CA ALA A 109 11.70 35.91 -7.12
C ALA A 109 12.85 36.48 -7.98
N PRO A 110 13.94 36.97 -7.37
CA PRO A 110 15.06 37.57 -8.10
C PRO A 110 16.00 36.52 -8.72
N TRP A 111 15.64 35.24 -8.66
CA TRP A 111 16.41 34.13 -9.22
C TRP A 111 15.59 33.32 -10.22
N GLU A 112 16.29 32.66 -11.12
CA GLU A 112 15.67 31.81 -12.14
C GLU A 112 15.15 30.51 -11.51
N ILE A 113 13.90 30.18 -11.80
CA ILE A 113 13.26 28.90 -11.47
C ILE A 113 13.17 28.10 -12.77
N PRO A 114 13.94 26.99 -12.92
CA PRO A 114 13.82 26.14 -14.10
C PRO A 114 12.39 25.61 -14.27
N GLU A 115 11.90 25.53 -15.51
CA GLU A 115 10.53 25.11 -15.81
C GLU A 115 10.21 23.74 -15.23
N GLU A 116 11.14 22.79 -15.36
CA GLU A 116 11.02 21.43 -14.85
C GLU A 116 10.93 21.37 -13.32
N MET A 117 11.39 22.40 -12.62
CA MET A 117 11.38 22.47 -11.16
C MET A 117 10.08 23.08 -10.61
N PHE A 118 9.38 23.88 -11.41
CA PHE A 118 8.24 24.65 -10.92
C PHE A 118 7.12 23.74 -10.40
N ARG A 119 6.63 22.81 -11.23
CA ARG A 119 5.51 21.93 -10.83
C ARG A 119 5.87 21.00 -9.66
N PRO A 120 6.92 20.16 -9.75
CA PRO A 120 7.21 19.17 -8.71
C PRO A 120 7.75 19.79 -7.41
N PHE A 121 8.53 20.86 -7.51
CA PHE A 121 9.29 21.38 -6.37
C PHE A 121 8.88 22.77 -5.91
N ILE A 122 7.93 23.47 -6.56
CA ILE A 122 7.38 24.75 -6.07
C ILE A 122 5.86 24.66 -5.87
N LEU A 123 5.11 24.35 -6.95
CA LEU A 123 3.64 24.32 -6.94
C LEU A 123 3.10 23.19 -6.06
N ALA A 124 3.71 22.00 -6.10
CA ALA A 124 3.29 20.86 -5.28
C ALA A 124 3.23 21.25 -3.78
N TYR A 125 2.01 21.22 -3.23
CA TYR A 125 1.70 21.60 -1.85
C TYR A 125 2.12 20.55 -0.82
N ARG A 126 2.20 19.29 -1.25
CA ARG A 126 2.53 18.14 -0.41
C ARG A 126 4.02 18.17 -0.07
N LEU A 127 4.34 17.88 1.19
CA LEU A 127 5.72 17.85 1.68
C LEU A 127 6.09 16.45 2.18
N SER A 128 5.18 15.82 2.94
CA SER A 128 5.31 14.49 3.52
C SER A 128 3.91 13.97 3.92
N TYR A 129 3.75 13.46 5.15
CA TYR A 129 2.50 12.88 5.68
C TYR A 129 1.66 13.87 6.50
N GLU A 130 1.96 15.17 6.47
CA GLU A 130 1.21 16.21 7.18
C GLU A 130 -0.22 16.40 6.64
N PRO A 131 -1.16 16.95 7.43
CA PRO A 131 -2.39 17.51 6.89
C PRO A 131 -2.13 18.61 5.86
N ALA A 132 -2.84 18.62 4.74
CA ALA A 132 -2.73 19.71 3.76
C ALA A 132 -3.40 20.99 4.30
N THR A 133 -2.64 22.07 4.45
CA THR A 133 -3.12 23.38 4.93
C THR A 133 -2.71 24.49 3.96
N ALA A 134 -3.36 25.66 4.09
CA ALA A 134 -3.01 26.89 3.38
C ALA A 134 -1.84 27.59 4.08
N TRP A 135 -0.63 27.03 3.92
CA TRP A 135 0.58 27.53 4.59
C TRP A 135 1.37 28.55 3.74
N ARG A 136 1.19 28.59 2.42
CA ARG A 136 2.13 29.26 1.50
C ARG A 136 2.06 30.77 1.62
N LYS A 137 0.87 31.34 1.79
CA LYS A 137 0.70 32.78 1.99
C LYS A 137 1.45 33.29 3.21
N LEU A 138 1.22 32.63 4.35
CA LEU A 138 1.84 32.99 5.63
C LEU A 138 3.36 33.02 5.51
N LEU A 139 3.94 31.97 4.90
CA LEU A 139 5.39 31.85 4.75
C LEU A 139 5.94 32.85 3.73
N TYR A 140 5.27 33.07 2.61
CA TYR A 140 5.66 34.09 1.64
C TYR A 140 5.74 35.47 2.30
N GLU A 141 4.67 35.91 2.96
CA GLU A 141 4.57 37.23 3.59
C GLU A 141 5.61 37.44 4.68
N MET A 142 6.02 36.37 5.39
CA MET A 142 7.02 36.46 6.45
C MET A 142 8.46 36.48 5.95
N PHE A 143 8.77 35.80 4.84
CA PHE A 143 10.17 35.54 4.45
C PHE A 143 10.60 36.21 3.12
N ALA A 144 9.66 36.59 2.24
CA ALA A 144 9.99 37.05 0.88
C ALA A 144 10.91 38.28 0.84
N GLU A 145 10.61 39.32 1.62
CA GLU A 145 11.40 40.56 1.63
C GLU A 145 12.87 40.30 1.97
N ALA A 146 13.13 39.67 3.13
CA ALA A 146 14.49 39.36 3.58
C ALA A 146 15.22 38.35 2.68
N ALA A 147 14.48 37.38 2.12
CA ALA A 147 15.05 36.41 1.20
C ALA A 147 15.49 37.06 -0.12
N PHE A 148 14.68 37.97 -0.67
CA PHE A 148 15.00 38.64 -1.93
C PHE A 148 16.14 39.64 -1.77
N GLU A 149 16.25 40.31 -0.62
CA GLU A 149 17.41 41.14 -0.27
C GLU A 149 18.74 40.36 -0.20
N ALA A 150 18.69 39.05 0.10
CA ALA A 150 19.89 38.21 0.13
C ALA A 150 20.55 38.03 -1.25
N GLY A 151 19.83 38.30 -2.34
CA GLY A 151 20.34 38.41 -3.71
C GLY A 151 20.68 37.09 -4.41
N SER A 152 20.65 35.94 -3.73
CA SER A 152 20.81 34.62 -4.34
C SER A 152 19.98 33.55 -3.62
N PRO A 153 19.52 32.49 -4.32
CA PRO A 153 18.73 31.42 -3.69
C PRO A 153 19.52 30.71 -2.60
N ARG A 154 20.84 30.57 -2.79
CA ARG A 154 21.75 29.98 -1.80
C ARG A 154 21.84 30.83 -0.53
N SER A 155 22.05 32.14 -0.65
CA SER A 155 22.10 33.05 0.50
C SER A 155 20.75 33.15 1.21
N ALA A 156 19.65 33.18 0.46
CA ALA A 156 18.30 33.15 1.01
C ALA A 156 18.06 31.87 1.82
N ALA A 157 18.44 30.71 1.27
CA ALA A 157 18.32 29.43 1.97
C ALA A 157 19.20 29.36 3.23
N GLN A 158 20.42 29.88 3.19
CA GLN A 158 21.28 29.98 4.38
C GLN A 158 20.64 30.84 5.48
N ASN A 159 20.04 31.98 5.11
CA ASN A 159 19.34 32.85 6.06
C ASN A 159 18.11 32.16 6.66
N VAL A 160 17.32 31.45 5.84
CA VAL A 160 16.19 30.63 6.32
C VAL A 160 16.69 29.54 7.26
N ASN A 161 17.77 28.83 6.92
CA ASN A 161 18.33 27.77 7.73
C ASN A 161 18.76 28.27 9.11
N LEU A 162 19.48 29.40 9.14
CA LEU A 162 19.90 30.06 10.38
C LEU A 162 18.67 30.49 11.19
N TRP A 163 17.69 31.14 10.56
CA TRP A 163 16.48 31.57 11.24
C TRP A 163 15.77 30.39 11.90
N ILE A 164 15.60 29.27 11.21
CA ILE A 164 14.95 28.06 11.75
C ILE A 164 15.73 27.56 12.97
N SER A 165 17.05 27.45 12.88
CA SER A 165 17.90 26.98 13.98
C SER A 165 17.81 27.84 15.24
N GLU A 166 17.56 29.14 15.09
CA GLU A 166 17.45 30.10 16.19
C GLU A 166 16.03 30.20 16.77
N ASN A 167 15.02 29.74 16.00
CA ASN A 167 13.63 30.03 16.29
C ASN A 167 12.74 28.81 16.52
N ILE A 168 13.16 27.61 16.11
CA ILE A 168 12.35 26.39 16.17
C ILE A 168 13.08 25.33 16.99
N ASP A 169 12.48 24.91 18.10
CA ASP A 169 13.04 23.89 18.98
C ASP A 169 12.75 22.47 18.45
N THR A 170 13.76 21.61 18.47
CA THR A 170 13.56 20.18 18.20
C THR A 170 12.85 19.49 19.36
N ALA A 171 11.87 18.65 19.04
CA ALA A 171 11.13 17.81 19.97
C ALA A 171 11.20 16.34 19.54
N GLY A 172 11.16 15.43 20.52
CA GLY A 172 10.96 14.01 20.25
C GLY A 172 9.53 13.76 19.73
N TRP A 173 9.38 12.66 19.00
CA TRP A 173 8.07 12.20 18.54
C TRP A 173 7.22 11.75 19.75
N ASP A 174 6.00 12.27 19.85
CA ASP A 174 5.05 11.83 20.89
C ASP A 174 4.14 10.73 20.31
N TYR A 175 3.81 9.73 21.13
CA TYR A 175 3.09 8.51 20.71
C TYR A 175 1.67 8.80 20.18
N PHE A 176 1.15 10.00 20.46
CA PHE A 176 -0.16 10.47 20.04
C PHE A 176 -0.04 11.75 19.20
N GLY A 177 -0.07 11.61 17.87
CA GLY A 177 -0.15 12.75 16.96
C GLY A 177 0.27 12.37 15.54
N GLY A 178 -0.47 12.87 14.54
CA GLY A 178 0.02 12.88 13.15
C GLY A 178 1.09 13.95 12.97
N MET A 179 1.80 13.92 11.84
CA MET A 179 2.80 14.93 11.49
C MET A 179 2.17 16.34 11.44
N GLN A 180 2.83 17.32 12.05
CA GLN A 180 2.38 18.71 12.06
C GLN A 180 2.53 19.37 10.68
N PRO A 181 1.55 20.18 10.24
CA PRO A 181 1.72 20.99 9.04
C PRO A 181 2.70 22.16 9.28
N PRO A 182 3.26 22.77 8.22
CA PRO A 182 4.28 23.82 8.34
C PRO A 182 3.82 25.02 9.16
N ASP A 183 2.59 25.49 8.93
CA ASP A 183 2.04 26.65 9.63
C ASP A 183 1.89 26.38 11.14
N PHE A 184 1.58 25.14 11.53
CA PHE A 184 1.51 24.77 12.94
C PHE A 184 2.92 24.69 13.56
N THR A 185 3.88 24.05 12.89
CA THR A 185 5.29 23.97 13.34
C THR A 185 5.90 25.37 13.54
N LEU A 186 5.58 26.30 12.63
CA LEU A 186 6.00 27.69 12.73
C LEU A 186 5.36 28.42 13.93
N ARG A 187 4.08 28.19 14.21
CA ARG A 187 3.36 28.84 15.32
C ARG A 187 3.73 28.26 16.67
N SER A 188 3.92 26.94 16.74
CA SER A 188 4.33 26.23 17.96
C SER A 188 5.78 26.50 18.33
N ARG A 189 6.60 26.92 17.35
CA ARG A 189 8.07 27.06 17.46
C ARG A 189 8.75 25.76 17.89
N ARG A 190 8.12 24.61 17.57
CA ARG A 190 8.58 23.31 18.04
C ARG A 190 8.08 22.18 17.14
N GLY A 191 8.97 21.26 16.77
CA GLY A 191 8.63 20.09 15.96
C GLY A 191 9.74 19.03 15.98
N THR A 192 9.44 17.83 15.47
CA THR A 192 10.43 16.79 15.17
C THR A 192 11.35 17.21 14.03
N GLU A 193 12.49 16.54 13.84
CA GLU A 193 13.41 16.85 12.73
C GLU A 193 12.71 16.81 11.36
N SER A 194 11.82 15.84 11.14
CA SER A 194 11.04 15.73 9.91
C SER A 194 10.04 16.89 9.74
N GLU A 195 9.39 17.35 10.81
CA GLU A 195 8.49 18.51 10.76
C GLU A 195 9.25 19.82 10.52
N ILE A 196 10.43 19.96 11.12
CA ILE A 196 11.33 21.10 10.90
C ILE A 196 11.84 21.11 9.46
N ALA A 197 12.23 19.95 8.92
CA ALA A 197 12.60 19.80 7.51
C ALA A 197 11.43 20.17 6.58
N SER A 198 10.21 19.71 6.87
CA SER A 198 9.01 20.10 6.11
C SER A 198 8.72 21.61 6.19
N LEU A 199 8.86 22.24 7.36
CA LEU A 199 8.74 23.70 7.50
C LEU A 199 9.78 24.43 6.64
N ALA A 200 11.04 23.98 6.69
CA ALA A 200 12.11 24.55 5.89
C ALA A 200 11.82 24.45 4.39
N VAL A 201 11.42 23.27 3.89
CA VAL A 201 11.00 23.09 2.49
C VAL A 201 9.81 24.00 2.17
N ALA A 202 8.81 24.10 3.04
CA ALA A 202 7.64 24.97 2.81
C ALA A 202 8.03 26.45 2.68
N ILE A 203 8.93 26.94 3.53
CA ILE A 203 9.45 28.31 3.44
C ILE A 203 10.16 28.50 2.11
N LEU A 204 11.12 27.64 1.78
CA LEU A 204 11.91 27.73 0.54
C LEU A 204 11.03 27.67 -0.72
N LYS A 205 10.06 26.75 -0.76
CA LYS A 205 9.05 26.66 -1.82
C LYS A 205 8.25 27.95 -1.98
N SER A 206 7.83 28.55 -0.86
CA SER A 206 7.12 29.84 -0.87
C SER A 206 7.97 30.95 -1.47
N LEU A 207 9.28 30.87 -1.37
CA LEU A 207 10.21 31.85 -1.93
C LEU A 207 10.56 31.60 -3.39
N GLY A 208 10.09 30.50 -3.99
CA GLY A 208 10.52 30.10 -5.33
C GLY A 208 11.88 29.40 -5.35
N ILE A 209 12.32 28.79 -4.25
CA ILE A 209 13.55 28.00 -4.18
C ILE A 209 13.18 26.51 -4.21
N PRO A 210 13.50 25.78 -5.30
CA PRO A 210 13.19 24.36 -5.38
C PRO A 210 13.90 23.60 -4.26
N SER A 211 13.13 22.83 -3.50
CA SER A 211 13.61 22.14 -2.30
C SER A 211 12.86 20.83 -2.08
N ARG A 212 13.53 19.88 -1.44
CA ARG A 212 13.00 18.56 -1.09
C ARG A 212 13.51 18.12 0.28
N SER A 213 12.75 17.29 0.97
CA SER A 213 13.17 16.68 2.23
C SER A 213 14.11 15.52 1.92
N ALA A 214 15.12 15.33 2.76
CA ALA A 214 16.01 14.17 2.73
C ALA A 214 16.00 13.51 4.11
N SER A 215 16.00 12.19 4.17
CA SER A 215 16.04 11.49 5.46
C SER A 215 16.68 10.12 5.37
N ILE A 216 17.07 9.62 6.55
CA ILE A 216 17.42 8.23 6.80
C ILE A 216 16.42 7.74 7.84
N ARG A 217 15.60 6.75 7.49
CA ARG A 217 14.51 6.27 8.36
C ARG A 217 15.00 5.33 9.45
N ALA A 218 16.00 4.52 9.15
CA ALA A 218 16.61 3.59 10.09
C ALA A 218 18.13 3.72 10.02
N ILE A 219 18.74 4.17 11.10
CA ILE A 219 20.19 4.32 11.21
C ILE A 219 20.78 3.05 11.83
N ARG A 220 21.95 2.65 11.33
CA ARG A 220 22.71 1.52 11.86
C ARG A 220 23.39 1.94 13.17
N GLY A 221 23.30 1.09 14.20
CA GLY A 221 23.89 1.40 15.51
C GLY A 221 22.98 2.26 16.41
N GLU A 222 23.52 3.33 16.99
CA GLU A 222 22.74 4.26 17.83
C GLU A 222 22.17 5.40 16.98
N GLY A 223 20.85 5.57 17.03
CA GLY A 223 20.13 6.57 16.26
C GLY A 223 18.89 5.99 15.60
N GLY A 224 17.75 6.65 15.79
CA GLY A 224 16.51 6.22 15.16
C GLY A 224 16.46 6.62 13.67
N SER A 225 16.34 7.92 13.43
CA SER A 225 16.21 8.52 12.11
C SER A 225 16.87 9.89 12.08
N MET A 226 17.23 10.37 10.90
CA MET A 226 17.73 11.74 10.68
C MET A 226 17.00 12.36 9.50
N SER A 227 16.62 13.63 9.62
CA SER A 227 15.96 14.38 8.53
C SER A 227 16.64 15.73 8.29
N TRP A 228 16.79 16.09 7.02
CA TRP A 228 17.35 17.37 6.58
C TRP A 228 16.68 17.81 5.27
N VAL A 229 17.21 18.87 4.65
CA VAL A 229 16.67 19.45 3.42
C VAL A 229 17.73 19.45 2.33
N GLU A 230 17.34 19.20 1.09
CA GLU A 230 18.14 19.53 -0.08
C GLU A 230 17.51 20.70 -0.83
N ILE A 231 18.34 21.66 -1.24
CA ILE A 231 17.92 22.76 -2.12
C ILE A 231 18.55 22.58 -3.49
N PHE A 232 17.85 23.01 -4.54
CA PHE A 232 18.42 23.06 -5.87
C PHE A 232 19.19 24.37 -6.07
N ASP A 233 20.52 24.28 -6.20
CA ASP A 233 21.36 25.42 -6.55
C ASP A 233 21.34 25.61 -8.07
N SER A 234 20.57 26.59 -8.55
CA SER A 234 20.47 26.88 -9.99
C SER A 234 21.79 27.37 -10.60
N GLY A 235 22.72 27.89 -9.81
CA GLY A 235 24.04 28.29 -10.29
C GLY A 235 24.95 27.11 -10.61
N GLU A 236 24.81 26.01 -9.86
CA GLU A 236 25.63 24.79 -10.03
C GLU A 236 24.83 23.62 -10.65
N VAL A 237 23.53 23.80 -10.86
CA VAL A 237 22.58 22.81 -11.42
C VAL A 237 22.67 21.48 -10.65
N ARG A 238 22.61 21.57 -9.32
CA ARG A 238 22.66 20.39 -8.43
C ARG A 238 21.88 20.60 -7.14
N TRP A 239 21.48 19.48 -6.53
CA TRP A 239 20.97 19.46 -5.16
C TRP A 239 22.13 19.61 -4.18
N ILE A 240 21.95 20.40 -3.12
CA ILE A 240 22.90 20.56 -2.02
C ILE A 240 22.20 20.47 -0.67
N PRO A 241 22.80 19.82 0.34
CA PRO A 241 22.18 19.65 1.64
C PRO A 241 22.17 20.93 2.47
N MET A 242 21.16 21.04 3.32
CA MET A 242 20.92 22.10 4.28
C MET A 242 20.42 21.47 5.58
N PHE A 243 21.06 21.80 6.70
CA PHE A 243 20.78 21.19 8.00
C PHE A 243 20.26 22.24 8.98
N PRO A 244 18.96 22.23 9.33
CA PRO A 244 18.39 23.13 10.34
C PRO A 244 19.04 22.99 11.73
N SER A 245 19.51 21.80 12.09
CA SER A 245 20.19 21.54 13.36
C SER A 245 21.67 21.95 13.38
N ALA A 246 22.28 22.21 12.22
CA ALA A 246 23.68 22.61 12.09
C ALA A 246 23.87 23.54 10.88
N PRO A 247 23.45 24.81 10.95
CA PRO A 247 23.44 25.70 9.79
C PRO A 247 24.80 25.96 9.16
N GLU A 248 25.87 25.87 9.94
CA GLU A 248 27.26 25.99 9.49
C GLU A 248 27.70 24.85 8.55
N ARG A 249 26.95 23.74 8.53
CA ARG A 249 27.18 22.57 7.67
C ARG A 249 26.47 22.65 6.32
N PHE A 250 26.00 23.82 5.93
CA PHE A 250 25.33 24.02 4.65
C PHE A 250 26.20 23.55 3.46
N GLY A 251 25.65 22.66 2.63
CA GLY A 251 26.33 22.06 1.49
C GLY A 251 27.27 20.90 1.82
N ASP A 252 27.35 20.47 3.08
CA ASP A 252 28.24 19.40 3.53
C ASP A 252 27.56 18.01 3.45
N PHE A 253 27.83 17.28 2.37
CA PHE A 253 27.37 15.90 2.20
C PHE A 253 27.99 14.91 3.21
N GLY A 254 29.13 15.24 3.83
CA GLY A 254 29.78 14.37 4.80
C GLY A 254 29.18 14.46 6.20
N TYR A 255 28.37 15.48 6.48
CA TYR A 255 27.85 15.73 7.84
C TYR A 255 26.99 14.58 8.41
N PRO A 256 26.05 13.96 7.66
CA PRO A 256 25.30 12.81 8.18
C PRO A 256 26.19 11.63 8.59
N ALA A 257 27.22 11.32 7.80
CA ALA A 257 28.16 10.23 8.09
C ALA A 257 29.11 10.57 9.25
N GLU A 258 29.40 11.85 9.49
CA GLU A 258 30.13 12.28 10.68
C GLU A 258 29.29 12.13 11.95
N LEU A 259 28.00 12.47 11.87
CA LEU A 259 27.07 12.37 13.00
C LEU A 259 26.73 10.89 13.32
N HIS A 260 26.61 10.06 12.29
CA HIS A 260 26.32 8.63 12.39
C HIS A 260 27.36 7.81 11.62
N PRO A 261 28.57 7.60 12.20
CA PRO A 261 29.60 6.78 11.58
C PRO A 261 29.11 5.36 11.31
N ASP A 262 29.26 4.89 10.08
CA ASP A 262 28.72 3.60 9.58
C ASP A 262 27.19 3.45 9.77
N GLY A 263 26.48 4.55 10.05
CA GLY A 263 25.05 4.59 10.35
C GLY A 263 24.16 4.80 9.13
N ILE A 264 24.72 5.28 8.03
CA ILE A 264 23.99 5.55 6.79
C ILE A 264 23.51 4.24 6.17
N THR A 265 22.23 4.20 5.81
CA THR A 265 21.58 3.02 5.21
C THR A 265 21.05 3.33 3.83
N VAL A 266 19.94 4.06 3.76
CA VAL A 266 19.30 4.55 2.55
C VAL A 266 18.90 6.00 2.80
N VAL A 267 19.28 6.88 1.88
CA VAL A 267 18.86 8.28 1.91
C VAL A 267 17.68 8.44 0.97
N ASN A 268 16.48 8.57 1.54
CA ASN A 268 15.28 8.87 0.78
C ASN A 268 15.15 10.39 0.59
N VAL A 269 14.77 10.82 -0.60
CA VAL A 269 14.52 12.24 -0.92
C VAL A 269 13.11 12.41 -1.47
N VAL A 270 12.37 13.38 -0.94
CA VAL A 270 10.93 13.57 -1.20
C VAL A 270 10.64 15.02 -1.54
N GLY A 271 10.12 15.26 -2.75
CA GLY A 271 9.78 16.59 -3.26
C GLY A 271 8.39 16.61 -3.88
N GLY A 272 7.40 17.10 -3.14
CA GLY A 272 6.02 17.05 -3.64
C GLY A 272 5.49 15.62 -3.63
N PHE A 273 5.19 15.10 -4.82
CA PHE A 273 4.82 13.70 -5.03
C PHE A 273 5.95 12.88 -5.67
N ASP A 274 7.12 13.49 -5.84
CA ASP A 274 8.32 12.82 -6.32
C ASP A 274 9.07 12.16 -5.16
N TYR A 275 9.52 10.93 -5.39
CA TYR A 275 10.16 10.07 -4.41
C TYR A 275 11.34 9.37 -5.08
N ASP A 276 12.54 9.60 -4.54
CA ASP A 276 13.78 9.09 -5.10
C ASP A 276 14.78 8.76 -3.97
N PHE A 277 15.95 8.23 -4.34
CA PHE A 277 17.03 7.91 -3.42
C PHE A 277 18.31 8.65 -3.82
N ASN A 278 19.05 9.13 -2.83
CA ASN A 278 20.31 9.84 -3.05
C ASN A 278 21.44 9.29 -2.17
N THR A 279 21.40 8.00 -1.83
CA THR A 279 22.34 7.37 -0.88
C THR A 279 23.80 7.56 -1.28
N SER A 280 24.12 7.42 -2.57
CA SER A 280 25.48 7.54 -3.10
C SER A 280 26.10 8.93 -2.94
N SER A 281 25.29 9.98 -2.73
CA SER A 281 25.81 11.32 -2.40
C SER A 281 26.31 11.43 -0.95
N TYR A 282 25.83 10.57 -0.04
CA TYR A 282 26.11 10.65 1.40
C TYR A 282 26.95 9.49 1.95
N SER A 283 27.04 8.37 1.21
CA SER A 283 27.80 7.20 1.62
C SER A 283 28.27 6.39 0.41
N PRO A 284 29.41 5.68 0.49
CA PRO A 284 29.71 4.60 -0.44
C PRO A 284 28.57 3.58 -0.48
N VAL A 285 28.31 3.03 -1.66
CA VAL A 285 27.19 2.13 -1.95
C VAL A 285 27.65 0.85 -2.64
N GLY A 286 26.82 -0.18 -2.55
CA GLY A 286 26.87 -1.39 -3.37
C GLY A 286 25.46 -1.88 -3.69
N THR A 287 25.36 -2.97 -4.46
CA THR A 287 24.08 -3.44 -4.99
C THR A 287 23.68 -4.76 -4.34
N LEU A 288 22.46 -4.84 -3.83
CA LEU A 288 21.79 -6.09 -3.49
C LEU A 288 21.00 -6.58 -4.70
N LYS A 289 21.12 -7.87 -5.02
CA LYS A 289 20.27 -8.57 -5.97
C LYS A 289 19.72 -9.85 -5.35
N ALA A 290 18.44 -9.86 -5.01
CA ALA A 290 17.74 -11.02 -4.48
C ALA A 290 16.93 -11.71 -5.59
N ALA A 291 17.03 -13.03 -5.69
CA ALA A 291 16.28 -13.86 -6.62
C ALA A 291 15.38 -14.83 -5.86
N PHE A 292 14.07 -14.66 -5.99
CA PHE A 292 13.06 -15.47 -5.34
C PHE A 292 12.54 -16.54 -6.28
N THR A 293 12.52 -17.78 -5.81
CA THR A 293 12.03 -18.94 -6.56
C THR A 293 11.00 -19.71 -5.76
N ARG A 294 10.07 -20.37 -6.46
CA ARG A 294 9.07 -21.27 -5.88
C ARG A 294 9.00 -22.52 -6.75
N ARG A 295 9.23 -23.68 -6.14
CA ARG A 295 9.25 -25.00 -6.78
C ARG A 295 10.17 -25.03 -8.02
N GLY A 296 11.31 -24.34 -7.93
CA GLY A 296 12.31 -24.24 -9.01
C GLY A 296 11.97 -23.26 -10.14
N ALA A 297 10.85 -22.53 -10.07
CA ALA A 297 10.48 -21.47 -11.00
C ALA A 297 10.59 -20.08 -10.35
N PRO A 298 10.70 -18.98 -11.12
CA PRO A 298 10.60 -17.62 -10.58
C PRO A 298 9.35 -17.38 -9.73
N ALA A 299 9.51 -16.76 -8.56
CA ALA A 299 8.39 -16.31 -7.75
C ALA A 299 7.91 -14.92 -8.24
N ASP A 300 6.93 -14.92 -9.15
CA ASP A 300 6.36 -13.72 -9.74
C ASP A 300 5.88 -12.72 -8.67
N ALA A 301 6.35 -11.48 -8.76
CA ALA A 301 5.92 -10.35 -7.95
C ALA A 301 5.95 -10.61 -6.43
N TRP A 302 6.93 -11.40 -5.97
CA TRP A 302 7.10 -11.75 -4.56
C TRP A 302 7.22 -10.51 -3.67
N GLN A 303 6.36 -10.41 -2.64
CA GLN A 303 6.27 -9.23 -1.74
C GLN A 303 6.51 -9.58 -0.27
N HIS A 304 6.65 -10.86 0.07
CA HIS A 304 6.74 -11.30 1.46
C HIS A 304 8.19 -11.36 1.95
N PHE A 305 8.92 -10.26 1.75
CA PHE A 305 10.28 -10.11 2.25
C PHE A 305 10.57 -8.67 2.69
N SER A 306 11.56 -8.52 3.57
CA SER A 306 12.09 -7.24 4.02
C SER A 306 13.61 -7.24 3.99
N VAL A 307 14.20 -6.07 3.75
CA VAL A 307 15.61 -5.81 4.05
C VAL A 307 15.65 -4.94 5.29
N SER A 308 16.45 -5.33 6.28
CA SER A 308 16.49 -4.69 7.58
C SER A 308 17.92 -4.38 8.01
N VAL A 309 18.07 -3.39 8.87
CA VAL A 309 19.32 -2.98 9.49
C VAL A 309 19.23 -3.15 11.00
N PHE A 310 20.35 -3.44 11.68
CA PHE A 310 20.39 -3.46 13.14
C PHE A 310 20.69 -2.07 13.69
N GLY A 311 19.79 -1.55 14.54
CA GLY A 311 19.91 -0.24 15.18
C GLY A 311 19.03 -0.15 16.43
N ASP A 312 19.47 0.60 17.45
CA ASP A 312 18.77 0.78 18.73
C ASP A 312 18.28 -0.54 19.39
N GLY A 313 19.07 -1.62 19.25
CA GLY A 313 18.80 -2.92 19.86
C GLY A 313 17.78 -3.81 19.12
N ALA A 314 17.32 -3.41 17.93
CA ALA A 314 16.37 -4.18 17.12
C ALA A 314 16.75 -4.17 15.63
N TYR A 315 16.10 -5.03 14.84
CA TYR A 315 16.14 -4.95 13.38
C TYR A 315 15.02 -4.05 12.89
N TRP A 316 15.39 -3.01 12.15
CA TRP A 316 14.46 -2.06 11.55
C TRP A 316 14.34 -2.34 10.06
N PRO A 317 13.14 -2.59 9.53
CA PRO A 317 12.94 -2.75 8.10
C PRO A 317 13.12 -1.42 7.37
N LEU A 318 13.75 -1.48 6.20
CA LEU A 318 13.89 -0.37 5.27
C LEU A 318 12.68 -0.34 4.34
N ASP A 319 11.48 -0.13 4.90
CA ASP A 319 10.21 -0.20 4.16
C ASP A 319 10.18 0.76 2.96
N GLU A 320 10.94 1.84 3.04
CA GLU A 320 11.05 2.88 2.03
C GLU A 320 11.64 2.40 0.69
N ILE A 321 12.32 1.25 0.65
CA ILE A 321 12.90 0.68 -0.58
C ILE A 321 11.88 -0.08 -1.44
N GLY A 322 10.65 -0.29 -0.92
CA GLY A 322 9.57 -0.96 -1.64
C GLY A 322 9.90 -2.42 -2.01
N THR A 323 9.99 -3.30 -1.01
CA THR A 323 10.38 -4.71 -1.19
C THR A 323 9.35 -5.53 -1.99
N ARG A 324 9.48 -5.47 -3.31
CA ARG A 324 8.69 -6.23 -4.28
C ARG A 324 9.58 -6.69 -5.42
N ALA A 325 9.65 -8.00 -5.62
CA ALA A 325 10.31 -8.56 -6.78
C ALA A 325 9.54 -8.23 -8.07
N ASP A 326 10.25 -8.24 -9.19
CA ASP A 326 9.66 -8.13 -10.53
C ASP A 326 8.99 -9.45 -10.96
N SER A 327 8.50 -9.49 -12.20
CA SER A 327 7.84 -10.68 -12.74
C SER A 327 8.79 -11.87 -12.98
N THR A 328 10.10 -11.66 -12.88
CA THR A 328 11.13 -12.68 -12.94
C THR A 328 11.58 -13.14 -11.55
N GLY A 329 10.91 -12.67 -10.49
CA GLY A 329 11.27 -12.95 -9.11
C GLY A 329 12.57 -12.26 -8.67
N ALA A 330 13.08 -11.28 -9.43
CA ALA A 330 14.28 -10.55 -9.07
C ALA A 330 13.93 -9.24 -8.35
N PHE A 331 14.74 -8.88 -7.35
CA PHE A 331 14.71 -7.58 -6.70
C PHE A 331 16.13 -7.04 -6.66
N GLU A 332 16.32 -5.81 -7.11
CA GLU A 332 17.63 -5.14 -7.12
C GLU A 332 17.51 -3.77 -6.47
N PHE A 333 18.44 -3.45 -5.57
CA PHE A 333 18.46 -2.16 -4.87
C PHE A 333 19.87 -1.73 -4.47
N GLU A 334 20.15 -0.43 -4.55
CA GLU A 334 21.40 0.18 -4.12
C GLU A 334 21.34 0.52 -2.62
N LEU A 335 22.29 0.01 -1.85
CA LEU A 335 22.36 0.20 -0.39
C LEU A 335 23.71 0.82 -0.02
N ALA A 336 23.75 1.61 1.06
CA ALA A 336 25.01 2.03 1.66
C ALA A 336 25.86 0.82 2.09
N VAL A 337 27.17 0.99 2.17
CA VAL A 337 28.08 -0.04 2.67
C VAL A 337 27.73 -0.42 4.12
N GLY A 338 27.71 -1.72 4.39
CA GLY A 338 27.60 -2.29 5.73
C GLY A 338 26.71 -3.53 5.84
N GLU A 339 26.24 -3.82 7.06
CA GLU A 339 25.56 -5.06 7.39
C GLU A 339 24.03 -4.93 7.34
N TYR A 340 23.39 -5.95 6.77
CA TYR A 340 21.96 -6.02 6.54
C TYR A 340 21.42 -7.42 6.80
N LEU A 341 20.10 -7.53 6.92
CA LEU A 341 19.36 -8.77 7.08
C LEU A 341 18.25 -8.82 6.04
N LEU A 342 18.26 -9.81 5.15
CA LEU A 342 17.10 -10.11 4.31
C LEU A 342 16.26 -11.18 5.01
N GLN A 343 14.97 -10.91 5.19
CA GLN A 343 14.04 -11.89 5.74
C GLN A 343 12.92 -12.13 4.74
N SER A 344 12.63 -13.40 4.44
CA SER A 344 11.50 -13.80 3.60
C SER A 344 10.58 -14.70 4.42
N GLY A 345 9.28 -14.43 4.37
CA GLY A 345 8.30 -15.12 5.21
C GLY A 345 7.14 -15.66 4.40
N THR A 346 6.65 -16.83 4.77
CA THR A 346 5.36 -17.37 4.30
C THR A 346 4.52 -17.79 5.49
N ARG A 347 3.21 -17.71 5.34
CA ARG A 347 2.26 -18.20 6.34
C ARG A 347 1.50 -19.37 5.73
N ASP A 348 1.42 -20.47 6.45
CA ASP A 348 0.61 -21.61 6.03
C ASP A 348 -0.87 -21.40 6.39
N ASN A 349 -1.71 -22.35 5.97
CA ASN A 349 -3.16 -22.31 6.21
C ASN A 349 -3.53 -22.44 7.70
N SER A 350 -2.64 -22.99 8.54
CA SER A 350 -2.84 -23.05 10.00
C SER A 350 -2.53 -21.71 10.68
N GLY A 351 -2.00 -20.75 9.92
CA GLY A 351 -1.48 -19.50 10.46
C GLY A 351 -0.06 -19.62 11.00
N SER A 352 0.60 -20.78 10.89
CA SER A 352 2.00 -20.91 11.26
C SER A 352 2.87 -20.13 10.29
N VAL A 353 3.88 -19.45 10.82
CA VAL A 353 4.78 -18.59 10.04
C VAL A 353 6.10 -19.29 9.85
N TRP A 354 6.53 -19.39 8.61
CA TRP A 354 7.86 -19.82 8.24
C TRP A 354 8.66 -18.61 7.78
N VAL A 355 9.85 -18.43 8.34
CA VAL A 355 10.74 -17.31 8.03
C VAL A 355 12.12 -17.84 7.69
N GLN A 356 12.65 -17.41 6.56
CA GLN A 356 14.05 -17.54 6.21
C GLN A 356 14.76 -16.21 6.48
N THR A 357 16.00 -16.29 6.94
CA THR A 357 16.78 -15.11 7.34
C THR A 357 18.18 -15.24 6.77
N PHE A 358 18.61 -14.22 6.03
CA PHE A 358 19.86 -14.18 5.29
C PHE A 358 20.62 -12.90 5.69
N PRO A 359 21.59 -12.98 6.63
CA PRO A 359 22.48 -11.87 6.89
C PRO A 359 23.41 -11.66 5.69
N PHE A 360 23.67 -10.42 5.31
CA PHE A 360 24.59 -10.08 4.23
C PHE A 360 25.31 -8.77 4.49
N THR A 361 26.44 -8.57 3.82
CA THR A 361 27.28 -7.37 3.92
C THR A 361 27.45 -6.76 2.54
N VAL A 362 27.13 -5.48 2.42
CA VAL A 362 27.37 -4.67 1.23
C VAL A 362 28.73 -3.99 1.35
N VAL A 363 29.53 -4.05 0.30
CA VAL A 363 30.84 -3.38 0.19
C VAL A 363 30.82 -2.40 -0.99
N GLU A 364 31.71 -1.42 -0.98
CA GLU A 364 31.74 -0.35 -1.99
C GLU A 364 31.91 -0.93 -3.40
N GLY A 365 30.96 -0.60 -4.29
CA GLY A 365 30.91 -1.10 -5.67
C GLY A 365 30.67 -2.61 -5.80
N GLY A 366 30.41 -3.30 -4.70
CA GLY A 366 30.17 -4.74 -4.68
C GLY A 366 28.74 -5.11 -5.08
N LEU A 367 28.59 -6.29 -5.69
CA LEU A 367 27.31 -6.93 -5.94
C LEU A 367 27.12 -8.09 -4.95
N VAL A 368 26.01 -8.08 -4.21
CA VAL A 368 25.59 -9.16 -3.32
C VAL A 368 24.42 -9.89 -3.99
N GLU A 369 24.60 -11.16 -4.32
CA GLU A 369 23.53 -12.00 -4.87
C GLU A 369 23.01 -12.97 -3.80
N ILE A 370 21.69 -12.97 -3.58
CA ILE A 370 21.00 -13.87 -2.65
C ILE A 370 19.91 -14.64 -3.39
N GLU A 371 19.97 -15.95 -3.36
CA GLU A 371 18.90 -16.82 -3.87
C GLU A 371 18.01 -17.30 -2.71
N VAL A 372 16.70 -17.12 -2.86
CA VAL A 372 15.69 -17.45 -1.85
C VAL A 372 14.65 -18.38 -2.47
N ASP A 373 14.66 -19.65 -2.08
CA ASP A 373 13.56 -20.57 -2.37
C ASP A 373 12.45 -20.37 -1.34
N VAL A 374 11.32 -19.81 -1.77
CA VAL A 374 10.14 -19.50 -0.94
C VAL A 374 9.13 -20.65 -0.90
N THR A 375 9.51 -21.83 -1.39
CA THR A 375 8.69 -23.04 -1.31
C THR A 375 8.56 -23.47 0.14
N ALA A 376 7.33 -23.54 0.64
CA ALA A 376 7.07 -24.07 1.97
C ALA A 376 7.55 -25.53 2.08
N PRO A 377 8.28 -25.91 3.14
CA PRO A 377 8.65 -27.29 3.40
C PRO A 377 7.45 -28.24 3.48
N ALA A 378 7.55 -29.43 2.91
CA ALA A 378 6.45 -30.40 2.78
C ALA A 378 5.82 -30.88 4.11
N TYR A 379 6.46 -30.65 5.28
CA TYR A 379 5.86 -30.95 6.58
C TYR A 379 4.95 -29.83 7.12
N LEU A 380 4.89 -28.68 6.45
CA LEU A 380 3.97 -27.56 6.70
C LEU A 380 2.77 -27.54 5.73
N GLU A 381 2.82 -28.32 4.66
CA GLU A 381 1.60 -28.65 3.90
C GLU A 381 0.71 -29.45 4.87
N ALA A 382 -0.48 -28.92 5.17
CA ALA A 382 -1.39 -29.44 6.18
C ALA A 382 -1.40 -30.98 6.16
N GLN A 383 -1.24 -31.63 7.32
CA GLN A 383 -1.48 -33.06 7.41
C GLN A 383 -2.82 -33.34 6.77
N VAL A 384 -2.79 -34.03 5.63
CA VAL A 384 -4.01 -34.38 4.92
C VAL A 384 -4.77 -35.31 5.85
N GLU A 385 -5.84 -34.81 6.45
CA GLU A 385 -6.74 -35.66 7.22
C GLU A 385 -7.41 -36.62 6.24
N ILE A 386 -6.97 -37.88 6.28
CA ILE A 386 -7.56 -38.95 5.50
C ILE A 386 -8.72 -39.53 6.31
N GLY A 387 -9.92 -39.29 5.83
CA GLY A 387 -11.15 -39.85 6.38
C GLY A 387 -11.70 -40.99 5.52
N THR A 388 -12.75 -41.64 6.02
CA THR A 388 -13.55 -42.61 5.24
C THR A 388 -15.00 -42.19 5.32
N PHE A 389 -15.69 -42.13 4.18
CA PHE A 389 -17.12 -41.78 4.20
C PHE A 389 -17.92 -42.83 4.99
N PRO A 390 -18.81 -42.41 5.91
CA PRO A 390 -19.75 -43.32 6.53
C PRO A 390 -20.78 -43.82 5.51
N VAL A 391 -21.51 -44.87 5.86
CA VAL A 391 -22.65 -45.31 5.06
C VAL A 391 -23.75 -44.25 5.13
N PHE A 392 -24.02 -43.58 4.01
CA PHE A 392 -25.08 -42.58 3.92
C PHE A 392 -25.95 -42.73 2.68
N THR A 393 -27.12 -42.10 2.73
CA THR A 393 -27.98 -41.82 1.57
C THR A 393 -28.55 -40.42 1.73
N LEU A 394 -28.25 -39.53 0.79
CA LEU A 394 -28.83 -38.19 0.69
C LEU A 394 -29.82 -38.13 -0.47
N THR A 395 -30.50 -37.00 -0.62
CA THR A 395 -31.39 -36.72 -1.75
C THR A 395 -30.87 -35.54 -2.55
N ASP A 396 -31.03 -35.60 -3.87
CA ASP A 396 -30.88 -34.43 -4.73
C ASP A 396 -32.15 -33.56 -4.75
N PHE A 397 -32.07 -32.41 -5.41
CA PHE A 397 -33.17 -31.45 -5.53
C PHE A 397 -34.39 -31.97 -6.31
N SER A 398 -34.24 -33.05 -7.06
CA SER A 398 -35.35 -33.72 -7.74
C SER A 398 -36.04 -34.78 -6.87
N GLY A 399 -35.56 -34.97 -5.64
CA GLY A 399 -36.02 -36.01 -4.71
C GLY A 399 -35.44 -37.39 -5.02
N LYS A 400 -34.42 -37.49 -5.88
CA LYS A 400 -33.79 -38.76 -6.22
C LYS A 400 -32.73 -39.12 -5.18
N PRO A 401 -32.68 -40.37 -4.71
CA PRO A 401 -31.71 -40.79 -3.71
C PRO A 401 -30.30 -40.93 -4.30
N PHE A 402 -29.31 -40.45 -3.55
CA PHE A 402 -27.88 -40.55 -3.81
C PHE A 402 -27.21 -41.29 -2.65
N SER A 403 -26.65 -42.47 -2.90
CA SER A 403 -25.95 -43.26 -1.88
C SER A 403 -24.44 -43.07 -1.94
N HIS A 404 -23.75 -43.28 -0.81
CA HIS A 404 -22.28 -43.26 -0.72
C HIS A 404 -21.59 -44.10 -1.82
N ASN A 405 -22.16 -45.23 -2.25
CA ASN A 405 -21.62 -46.05 -3.34
C ASN A 405 -21.60 -45.33 -4.70
N GLN A 406 -22.37 -44.27 -4.89
CA GLN A 406 -22.36 -43.45 -6.10
C GLN A 406 -21.22 -42.41 -6.10
N ILE A 407 -20.50 -42.25 -4.97
CA ILE A 407 -19.19 -41.60 -4.93
C ILE A 407 -18.14 -42.52 -5.55
N LYS A 408 -18.28 -43.86 -5.41
CA LYS A 408 -17.37 -44.81 -6.05
C LYS A 408 -17.48 -44.69 -7.56
N ALA A 409 -16.47 -44.08 -8.18
CA ALA A 409 -16.48 -43.74 -9.59
C ALA A 409 -15.07 -43.89 -10.18
N LYS A 410 -15.00 -44.01 -11.52
CA LYS A 410 -13.73 -44.07 -12.27
C LYS A 410 -12.98 -42.73 -12.35
N ARG A 411 -13.59 -41.64 -11.89
CA ARG A 411 -13.03 -40.28 -11.91
C ARG A 411 -13.08 -39.72 -10.48
N PRO A 412 -12.06 -38.99 -10.03
CA PRO A 412 -12.04 -38.42 -8.70
C PRO A 412 -13.18 -37.42 -8.51
N SER A 413 -13.57 -37.21 -7.26
CA SER A 413 -14.64 -36.29 -6.89
C SER A 413 -14.17 -35.27 -5.86
N VAL A 414 -14.52 -34.01 -6.07
CA VAL A 414 -14.48 -32.95 -5.07
C VAL A 414 -15.88 -32.83 -4.46
N LEU A 415 -15.99 -33.01 -3.16
CA LEU A 415 -17.23 -32.80 -2.43
C LEU A 415 -17.10 -31.54 -1.57
N ALA A 416 -18.05 -30.63 -1.71
CA ALA A 416 -18.11 -29.38 -0.96
C ALA A 416 -19.29 -29.40 -0.01
N PHE A 417 -19.03 -29.42 1.30
CA PHE A 417 -20.03 -29.28 2.35
C PHE A 417 -20.22 -27.80 2.65
N LEU A 418 -21.45 -27.31 2.46
CA LEU A 418 -21.74 -25.88 2.37
C LEU A 418 -22.96 -25.51 3.21
N ASP A 419 -22.89 -24.36 3.87
CA ASP A 419 -24.05 -23.66 4.41
C ASP A 419 -24.47 -22.56 3.43
N PRO A 420 -25.62 -22.68 2.75
CA PRO A 420 -25.99 -21.76 1.68
C PRO A 420 -26.22 -20.31 2.17
N THR A 421 -26.43 -20.09 3.46
CA THR A 421 -26.65 -18.76 4.04
C THR A 421 -25.38 -18.12 4.60
N ALA A 422 -24.29 -18.87 4.71
CA ALA A 422 -23.05 -18.39 5.31
C ALA A 422 -22.11 -17.80 4.24
N GLU A 423 -21.59 -16.60 4.50
CA GLU A 423 -20.66 -15.88 3.59
C GLU A 423 -19.45 -16.72 3.14
N PRO A 424 -18.78 -17.49 4.03
CA PRO A 424 -17.65 -18.34 3.64
C PRO A 424 -18.01 -19.38 2.56
N SER A 425 -19.18 -20.00 2.69
CA SER A 425 -19.69 -21.00 1.75
C SER A 425 -20.13 -20.36 0.43
N VAL A 426 -20.71 -19.16 0.47
CA VAL A 426 -21.04 -18.37 -0.73
C VAL A 426 -19.80 -18.07 -1.57
N ARG A 427 -18.70 -17.68 -0.94
CA ARG A 427 -17.41 -17.49 -1.64
C ARG A 427 -16.86 -18.79 -2.21
N ALA A 428 -16.91 -19.87 -1.43
CA ALA A 428 -16.42 -21.18 -1.88
C ALA A 428 -17.18 -21.67 -3.13
N MET A 429 -18.50 -21.45 -3.20
CA MET A 429 -19.31 -21.78 -4.38
C MET A 429 -18.80 -21.09 -5.66
N THR A 430 -18.48 -19.80 -5.60
CA THR A 430 -17.92 -19.08 -6.76
C THR A 430 -16.56 -19.65 -7.20
N ALA A 431 -15.72 -20.06 -6.26
CA ALA A 431 -14.45 -20.72 -6.58
C ALA A 431 -14.67 -22.10 -7.24
N LEU A 432 -15.64 -22.86 -6.74
CA LEU A 432 -16.02 -24.18 -7.29
C LEU A 432 -16.63 -24.08 -8.69
N ASP A 433 -17.38 -23.02 -9.00
CA ASP A 433 -17.90 -22.77 -10.35
C ASP A 433 -16.78 -22.70 -11.38
N GLY A 434 -15.77 -21.85 -11.13
CA GLY A 434 -14.63 -21.69 -12.05
C GLY A 434 -13.79 -22.95 -12.20
N LEU A 435 -13.60 -23.72 -11.12
CA LEU A 435 -12.87 -24.99 -11.16
C LEU A 435 -13.66 -26.09 -11.87
N ALA A 436 -14.99 -26.14 -11.70
CA ALA A 436 -15.84 -27.09 -12.39
C ALA A 436 -15.88 -26.84 -13.91
N GLU A 437 -15.87 -25.57 -14.34
CA GLU A 437 -15.75 -25.20 -15.74
C GLU A 437 -14.40 -25.68 -16.34
N GLN A 438 -13.32 -25.56 -15.57
CA GLN A 438 -11.98 -25.95 -16.02
C GLN A 438 -11.73 -27.47 -16.00
N PHE A 439 -12.18 -28.17 -14.96
CA PHE A 439 -11.80 -29.57 -14.67
C PHE A 439 -12.96 -30.57 -14.75
N GLY A 440 -14.19 -30.14 -15.09
CA GLY A 440 -15.40 -30.99 -15.05
C GLY A 440 -15.35 -32.26 -15.91
N ASP A 441 -14.52 -32.29 -16.95
CA ASP A 441 -14.29 -33.50 -17.76
C ASP A 441 -13.44 -34.56 -17.05
N SER A 442 -12.60 -34.14 -16.10
CA SER A 442 -11.64 -35.00 -15.40
C SER A 442 -12.05 -35.30 -13.96
N VAL A 443 -12.71 -34.35 -13.31
CA VAL A 443 -13.08 -34.41 -11.89
C VAL A 443 -14.56 -34.09 -11.73
N ARG A 444 -15.25 -34.86 -10.89
CA ARG A 444 -16.64 -34.61 -10.56
C ARG A 444 -16.74 -33.63 -9.39
N PHE A 445 -17.58 -32.61 -9.50
CA PHE A 445 -17.88 -31.71 -8.39
C PHE A 445 -19.27 -31.99 -7.84
N ILE A 446 -19.38 -32.14 -6.52
CA ILE A 446 -20.64 -32.41 -5.81
C ILE A 446 -20.78 -31.42 -4.66
N ASP A 447 -21.89 -30.70 -4.64
CA ASP A 447 -22.24 -29.81 -3.53
C ASP A 447 -23.12 -30.59 -2.54
N VAL A 448 -22.83 -30.50 -1.25
CA VAL A 448 -23.62 -31.06 -0.16
C VAL A 448 -24.06 -29.91 0.74
N TYR A 449 -25.33 -29.55 0.66
CA TYR A 449 -25.90 -28.46 1.42
C TYR A 449 -26.36 -28.93 2.78
N PHE A 450 -25.74 -28.38 3.83
CA PHE A 450 -26.25 -28.45 5.19
C PHE A 450 -27.47 -27.53 5.30
N VAL A 451 -28.63 -28.09 5.66
CA VAL A 451 -29.85 -27.32 5.89
C VAL A 451 -30.59 -27.81 7.12
N GLU A 452 -31.12 -26.89 7.93
CA GLU A 452 -31.91 -27.26 9.12
C GLU A 452 -33.25 -27.90 8.74
N SER A 453 -33.89 -27.40 7.69
CA SER A 453 -35.06 -28.03 7.07
C SER A 453 -35.17 -27.66 5.60
N VAL A 454 -35.50 -28.65 4.77
CA VAL A 454 -35.69 -28.46 3.32
C VAL A 454 -36.85 -27.51 3.02
N ALA A 455 -37.88 -27.47 3.88
CA ALA A 455 -39.06 -26.65 3.68
C ALA A 455 -38.78 -25.12 3.75
N THR A 456 -37.68 -24.73 4.40
CA THR A 456 -37.34 -23.32 4.68
C THR A 456 -36.01 -22.89 4.07
N ALA A 457 -35.26 -23.80 3.44
CA ALA A 457 -33.92 -23.51 2.95
C ALA A 457 -33.94 -22.68 1.66
N GLN A 458 -33.14 -21.61 1.63
CA GLN A 458 -32.83 -20.87 0.42
C GLN A 458 -31.53 -21.43 -0.14
N ILE A 459 -31.64 -22.26 -1.18
CA ILE A 459 -30.48 -22.94 -1.78
C ILE A 459 -30.26 -22.40 -3.19
N PRO A 460 -29.03 -21.99 -3.56
CA PRO A 460 -28.73 -21.49 -4.89
C PRO A 460 -28.95 -22.53 -5.99
N GLU A 461 -29.37 -22.10 -7.18
CA GLU A 461 -29.30 -22.95 -8.38
C GLU A 461 -27.83 -23.14 -8.79
N THR A 462 -27.42 -24.40 -8.97
CA THR A 462 -26.06 -24.77 -9.38
C THR A 462 -26.12 -25.75 -10.55
N GLY A 463 -25.17 -25.64 -11.48
CA GLY A 463 -25.01 -26.61 -12.58
C GLY A 463 -24.36 -27.92 -12.14
N ARG A 464 -23.88 -28.00 -10.89
CA ARG A 464 -23.27 -29.19 -10.31
C ARG A 464 -24.32 -30.11 -9.70
N LEU A 465 -23.94 -31.37 -9.45
CA LEU A 465 -24.78 -32.25 -8.64
C LEU A 465 -24.84 -31.69 -7.22
N ALA A 466 -26.04 -31.39 -6.75
CA ALA A 466 -26.25 -30.87 -5.42
C ALA A 466 -27.13 -31.81 -4.58
N LEU A 467 -26.65 -32.12 -3.39
CA LEU A 467 -27.26 -33.04 -2.42
C LEU A 467 -27.66 -32.27 -1.17
N ILE A 468 -28.66 -32.79 -0.48
CA ILE A 468 -29.23 -32.17 0.72
C ILE A 468 -28.92 -33.05 1.92
N ASP A 469 -28.22 -32.49 2.91
CA ASP A 469 -27.96 -33.09 4.22
C ASP A 469 -28.85 -32.40 5.27
N GLU A 470 -30.15 -32.77 5.28
CA GLU A 470 -31.12 -32.21 6.20
C GLU A 470 -30.77 -32.59 7.65
N GLY A 471 -30.63 -31.58 8.51
CA GLY A 471 -30.15 -31.73 9.88
C GLY A 471 -28.65 -32.02 10.02
N GLY A 472 -27.91 -32.15 8.91
CA GLY A 472 -26.45 -32.26 8.90
C GLY A 472 -25.85 -33.58 9.36
N ALA A 473 -26.61 -34.68 9.33
CA ALA A 473 -26.18 -35.95 9.90
C ALA A 473 -24.91 -36.51 9.23
N LEU A 474 -24.76 -36.35 7.91
CA LEU A 474 -23.55 -36.78 7.22
C LEU A 474 -22.37 -35.86 7.57
N THR A 475 -22.59 -34.56 7.54
CA THR A 475 -21.56 -33.55 7.76
C THR A 475 -21.01 -33.64 9.19
N MET A 476 -21.89 -33.77 10.19
CA MET A 476 -21.52 -34.00 11.60
C MET A 476 -20.70 -35.28 11.78
N ALA A 477 -21.12 -36.39 11.16
CA ALA A 477 -20.41 -37.66 11.24
C ALA A 477 -19.03 -37.65 10.54
N LEU A 478 -18.84 -36.82 9.51
CA LEU A 478 -17.58 -36.72 8.78
C LEU A 478 -16.52 -35.92 9.51
N PHE A 479 -16.93 -34.88 10.24
CA PHE A 479 -16.02 -33.94 10.89
C PHE A 479 -16.02 -34.06 12.43
N ASP A 480 -16.62 -35.13 12.96
CA ASP A 480 -16.66 -35.47 14.39
C ASP A 480 -17.31 -34.39 15.28
N TYR A 481 -18.50 -33.90 14.87
CA TYR A 481 -19.29 -32.93 15.62
C TYR A 481 -20.59 -33.55 16.18
N ASP A 482 -20.92 -33.26 17.43
CA ASP A 482 -22.16 -33.70 18.09
C ASP A 482 -23.29 -32.65 18.05
N GLU A 483 -22.97 -31.39 17.68
CA GLU A 483 -23.91 -30.28 17.61
C GLU A 483 -23.76 -29.50 16.29
N THR A 484 -24.89 -28.97 15.78
CA THR A 484 -24.93 -28.28 14.48
C THR A 484 -24.33 -26.87 14.51
N LEU A 485 -24.40 -26.16 15.64
CA LEU A 485 -23.94 -24.78 15.75
C LEU A 485 -22.40 -24.65 15.66
N PRO A 486 -21.60 -25.47 16.39
CA PRO A 486 -20.15 -25.47 16.22
C PRO A 486 -19.73 -25.88 14.81
N LEU A 487 -20.36 -26.91 14.24
CA LEU A 487 -20.10 -27.35 12.85
C LEU A 487 -20.26 -26.19 11.84
N ARG A 488 -21.36 -25.42 11.94
CA ARG A 488 -21.64 -24.29 11.05
C ARG A 488 -20.61 -23.16 11.18
N ASN A 489 -20.10 -22.93 12.38
CA ASN A 489 -19.18 -21.82 12.64
C ASN A 489 -17.71 -22.17 12.39
N GLU A 490 -17.33 -23.43 12.58
CA GLU A 490 -15.92 -23.84 12.64
C GLU A 490 -15.49 -24.70 11.45
N ALA A 491 -16.39 -25.55 10.92
CA ALA A 491 -16.03 -26.51 9.87
C ALA A 491 -16.46 -26.08 8.45
N LEU A 492 -17.58 -25.36 8.30
CA LEU A 492 -18.13 -25.02 6.99
C LEU A 492 -17.56 -23.70 6.42
N PRO A 493 -17.22 -23.63 5.11
CA PRO A 493 -17.26 -24.70 4.12
C PRO A 493 -16.16 -25.75 4.35
N ALA A 494 -16.51 -27.02 4.17
CA ALA A 494 -15.53 -28.11 4.18
C ALA A 494 -15.41 -28.73 2.79
N ILE A 495 -14.19 -28.83 2.27
CA ILE A 495 -13.90 -29.37 0.95
C ILE A 495 -13.07 -30.64 1.10
N VAL A 496 -13.53 -31.71 0.45
CA VAL A 496 -12.83 -32.99 0.46
C VAL A 496 -12.62 -33.52 -0.95
N PHE A 497 -11.52 -34.25 -1.14
CA PHE A 497 -11.16 -34.90 -2.41
C PHE A 497 -11.16 -36.42 -2.26
N CYS A 498 -11.83 -37.13 -3.17
CA CYS A 498 -12.00 -38.59 -3.11
C CYS A 498 -11.58 -39.24 -4.42
N GLU A 499 -10.66 -40.20 -4.36
CA GLU A 499 -10.14 -40.93 -5.53
C GLU A 499 -11.04 -42.11 -5.99
N GLY A 500 -12.07 -42.46 -5.21
CA GLY A 500 -13.23 -43.23 -5.67
C GLY A 500 -13.21 -44.76 -5.50
N GLU A 501 -12.07 -45.41 -5.19
CA GLU A 501 -12.06 -46.88 -5.05
C GLU A 501 -12.56 -47.35 -3.66
N ASP A 502 -12.07 -46.71 -2.60
CA ASP A 502 -12.30 -47.14 -1.21
C ASP A 502 -13.14 -46.19 -0.35
N LEU A 503 -13.71 -45.13 -0.96
CA LEU A 503 -14.43 -44.05 -0.24
C LEU A 503 -13.58 -43.33 0.81
N HIS A 504 -12.26 -43.41 0.66
CA HIS A 504 -11.35 -42.52 1.37
C HIS A 504 -11.43 -41.12 0.78
N PHE A 505 -11.37 -40.13 1.65
CA PHE A 505 -11.30 -38.74 1.25
C PHE A 505 -10.17 -38.04 1.98
N GLU A 506 -9.62 -37.05 1.31
CA GLU A 506 -8.64 -36.11 1.84
C GLU A 506 -9.35 -34.79 2.12
N THR A 507 -9.29 -34.31 3.36
CA THR A 507 -9.79 -32.96 3.68
C THR A 507 -8.83 -31.91 3.14
N LEU A 508 -9.29 -31.09 2.21
CA LEU A 508 -8.49 -30.05 1.56
C LEU A 508 -8.59 -28.70 2.29
N SER A 509 -9.78 -28.38 2.80
CA SER A 509 -10.03 -27.11 3.50
C SER A 509 -11.25 -27.26 4.41
N VAL A 510 -11.23 -26.57 5.54
CA VAL A 510 -12.37 -26.39 6.45
C VAL A 510 -12.47 -24.91 6.84
N GLY A 511 -13.67 -24.43 7.09
CA GLY A 511 -13.94 -23.06 7.52
C GLY A 511 -13.56 -21.99 6.48
N TYR A 512 -13.38 -20.77 6.95
CA TYR A 512 -13.05 -19.63 6.07
C TYR A 512 -11.61 -19.71 5.56
N ASN A 513 -11.44 -19.95 4.26
CA ASN A 513 -10.14 -20.02 3.61
C ASN A 513 -10.11 -19.23 2.30
N THR A 514 -9.24 -18.21 2.22
CA THR A 514 -9.11 -17.35 1.03
C THR A 514 -8.34 -18.00 -0.11
N ALA A 515 -7.58 -19.06 0.15
CA ALA A 515 -6.78 -19.80 -0.83
C ALA A 515 -7.47 -21.07 -1.36
N ILE A 516 -8.77 -21.25 -1.07
CA ILE A 516 -9.53 -22.48 -1.38
C ILE A 516 -9.46 -22.88 -2.85
N MET A 517 -9.43 -21.91 -3.78
CA MET A 517 -9.33 -22.18 -5.22
C MET A 517 -7.97 -22.79 -5.60
N GLU A 518 -6.88 -22.25 -5.06
CA GLU A 518 -5.51 -22.70 -5.34
C GLU A 518 -5.30 -24.12 -4.77
N ILE A 519 -5.78 -24.36 -3.55
CA ILE A 519 -5.66 -25.66 -2.88
C ILE A 519 -6.35 -26.77 -3.68
N ILE A 520 -7.58 -26.55 -4.14
CA ILE A 520 -8.33 -27.54 -4.92
C ILE A 520 -7.64 -27.76 -6.28
N ARG A 521 -7.21 -26.68 -6.95
CA ARG A 521 -6.50 -26.73 -8.23
C ARG A 521 -5.22 -27.55 -8.12
N ASP A 522 -4.35 -27.21 -7.18
CA ASP A 522 -3.06 -27.88 -6.97
C ASP A 522 -3.26 -29.37 -6.73
N ARG A 523 -4.27 -29.76 -5.93
CA ARG A 523 -4.52 -31.17 -5.66
C ARG A 523 -5.02 -31.93 -6.89
N ILE A 524 -5.89 -31.32 -7.69
CA ILE A 524 -6.38 -31.90 -8.95
C ILE A 524 -5.22 -32.07 -9.93
N GLU A 525 -4.40 -31.04 -10.12
CA GLU A 525 -3.25 -31.08 -11.03
C GLU A 525 -2.22 -32.13 -10.60
N LEU A 526 -1.95 -32.23 -9.29
CA LEU A 526 -1.11 -33.28 -8.73
C LEU A 526 -1.65 -34.68 -9.02
N TRP A 527 -2.97 -34.88 -8.93
CA TRP A 527 -3.59 -36.17 -9.26
C TRP A 527 -3.50 -36.48 -10.77
N LEU A 528 -3.75 -35.48 -11.63
CA LEU A 528 -3.68 -35.64 -13.09
C LEU A 528 -2.25 -35.91 -13.60
N ALA A 529 -1.23 -35.54 -12.82
CA ALA A 529 0.17 -35.81 -13.13
C ALA A 529 0.64 -37.23 -12.76
N ARG A 530 -0.16 -38.00 -11.99
CA ARG A 530 0.09 -39.41 -11.67
C ARG A 530 -0.33 -40.31 -12.82
#